data_AF-A0A0G4ECB7-F1
#
_entry.id   AF-A0A0G4ECB7-F1
#
_cell.length_a   1.000
_cell.length_b   1.000
_cell.length_c   1.000
_cell.angle_alpha   90.00
_cell.angle_beta   90.00
_cell.angle_gamma   90.00
#
_symmetry.space_group_name_H-M   'P 1'
#
loop_
_entity.id
_entity.type
_entity.pdbx_description
1 polymer ?
#
loop_
_entity_poly.entity_id
_entity_poly.type
_entity_poly.pdbx_seq_one_letter_code
_entity_poly.pdbx_strand_id
1 'polypeptide(L)'
;MMVRLSAVLLAVALFSAAPLSLAAKPVLEGSFVDADKSVSGTIQVLEEDDGSYSVKFMDYETSDGPDLFLYFSPQEGATGIGGGALMVELAPDVNAAGQALFEGEAMSKLPADFDPEQAKRALIWCREFAVLFGYADLKPVERRSLRG
;
A
#
# COMPACT_ATOMS: atom_id res chain seq x y z
N MET A 1 -25.85 -34.44 -51.38
CA MET A 1 -24.77 -33.44 -51.33
C MET A 1 -25.03 -32.55 -50.13
N MET A 2 -24.37 -32.82 -49.01
CA MET A 2 -24.63 -32.15 -47.73
C MET A 2 -23.35 -32.21 -46.90
N VAL A 3 -23.21 -31.28 -45.94
CA VAL A 3 -22.20 -31.18 -44.86
C VAL A 3 -21.00 -30.28 -45.22
N ARG A 4 -20.65 -29.21 -44.50
CA ARG A 4 -21.15 -28.56 -43.27
C ARG A 4 -20.66 -27.09 -43.29
N LEU A 5 -21.48 -26.14 -42.81
CA LEU A 5 -21.05 -24.78 -42.50
C LEU A 5 -20.14 -24.80 -41.25
N SER A 6 -18.93 -24.26 -41.37
CA SER A 6 -18.07 -23.96 -40.21
C SER A 6 -18.43 -22.59 -39.66
N ALA A 7 -18.99 -22.55 -38.45
CA ALA A 7 -19.17 -21.32 -37.69
C ALA A 7 -17.86 -20.97 -36.97
N VAL A 8 -17.28 -19.82 -37.32
CA VAL A 8 -16.17 -19.22 -36.59
C VAL A 8 -16.77 -18.55 -35.34
N LEU A 9 -16.59 -19.16 -34.18
CA LEU A 9 -16.91 -18.50 -32.91
C LEU A 9 -15.81 -17.49 -32.59
N LEU A 10 -16.17 -16.21 -32.66
CA LEU A 10 -15.39 -15.10 -32.12
C LEU A 10 -15.30 -15.27 -30.60
N ALA A 11 -14.13 -15.59 -30.07
CA ALA A 11 -13.86 -15.47 -28.65
C ALA A 11 -13.69 -13.98 -28.32
N VAL A 12 -14.77 -13.35 -27.86
CA VAL A 12 -14.69 -12.00 -27.28
C VAL A 12 -13.96 -12.16 -25.95
N ALA A 13 -12.69 -11.76 -25.92
CA ALA A 13 -11.94 -11.64 -24.67
C ALA A 13 -12.65 -10.60 -23.80
N LEU A 14 -13.31 -11.07 -22.74
CA LEU A 14 -13.76 -10.23 -21.64
C LEU A 14 -12.51 -9.71 -20.93
N PHE A 15 -11.95 -8.60 -21.43
CA PHE A 15 -11.06 -7.78 -20.62
C PHE A 15 -11.91 -7.30 -19.45
N SER A 16 -11.73 -7.93 -18.29
CA SER A 16 -12.22 -7.41 -17.03
C SER A 16 -11.42 -6.15 -16.74
N ALA A 17 -11.88 -5.00 -17.25
CA ALA A 17 -11.45 -3.72 -16.75
C ALA A 17 -11.90 -3.68 -15.29
N ALA A 18 -10.97 -3.89 -14.36
CA ALA A 18 -11.21 -3.57 -12.97
C ALA A 18 -11.69 -2.10 -12.94
N PRO A 19 -12.78 -1.78 -12.23
CA PRO A 19 -13.22 -0.41 -12.13
C PRO A 19 -12.03 0.42 -11.63
N LEU A 20 -11.63 1.42 -12.40
CA LEU A 20 -10.80 2.50 -11.90
C LEU A 20 -11.61 3.12 -10.75
N SER A 21 -11.19 2.84 -9.50
CA SER A 21 -11.77 3.48 -8.31
C SER A 21 -11.61 4.98 -8.51
N LEU A 22 -12.72 5.65 -8.88
CA LEU A 22 -12.69 7.03 -9.36
C LEU A 22 -12.73 8.05 -8.21
N ALA A 23 -12.73 7.59 -6.94
CA ALA A 23 -12.97 8.44 -5.79
C ALA A 23 -12.31 7.98 -4.47
N ALA A 24 -11.28 7.13 -4.52
CA ALA A 24 -10.50 6.82 -3.32
C ALA A 24 -9.99 8.13 -2.67
N LYS A 25 -10.45 8.42 -1.46
CA LYS A 25 -10.26 9.72 -0.81
C LYS A 25 -9.14 9.63 0.22
N PRO A 26 -8.07 10.44 0.12
CA PRO A 26 -7.02 10.42 1.13
C PRO A 26 -7.56 10.92 2.48
N VAL A 27 -7.31 10.12 3.52
CA VAL A 27 -7.71 10.38 4.91
C VAL A 27 -6.51 10.55 5.83
N LEU A 28 -5.41 9.86 5.56
CA LEU A 28 -4.13 10.04 6.25
C LEU A 28 -3.00 10.19 5.23
N GLU A 29 -1.99 10.97 5.57
CA GLU A 29 -0.74 11.07 4.79
C GLU A 29 0.48 11.19 5.69
N GLY A 30 1.63 10.75 5.19
CA GLY A 30 2.93 10.95 5.83
C GLY A 30 4.07 10.84 4.82
N SER A 31 5.16 11.55 5.08
CA SER A 31 6.40 11.42 4.32
C SER A 31 7.37 10.52 5.05
N PHE A 32 8.04 9.64 4.32
CA PHE A 32 9.02 8.73 4.92
C PHE A 32 10.28 9.48 5.37
N VAL A 33 10.81 8.99 6.49
CA VAL A 33 12.08 9.37 7.08
C VAL A 33 12.90 8.10 7.26
N ASP A 34 14.13 8.12 6.74
CA ASP A 34 15.14 7.08 6.92
C ASP A 34 15.38 6.77 8.41
N ALA A 35 15.71 5.52 8.71
CA ALA A 35 16.20 5.09 10.02
C ALA A 35 17.53 4.35 9.86
N ASP A 36 17.57 3.04 10.09
CA ASP A 36 18.80 2.24 9.93
C ASP A 36 19.17 2.04 8.44
N LYS A 37 18.21 2.28 7.55
CA LYS A 37 18.30 2.13 6.10
C LYS A 37 17.61 3.28 5.39
N SER A 38 17.72 3.31 4.06
CA SER A 38 17.11 4.36 3.24
C SER A 38 15.68 4.00 2.85
N VAL A 39 14.76 4.94 3.08
CA VAL A 39 13.34 4.93 2.70
C VAL A 39 12.88 6.35 2.40
N SER A 40 12.43 6.61 1.18
CA SER A 40 11.89 7.91 0.79
C SER A 40 10.49 7.79 0.19
N GLY A 41 9.89 8.95 -0.12
CA GLY A 41 8.56 9.04 -0.71
C GLY A 41 7.46 9.35 0.30
N THR A 42 6.22 9.15 -0.14
CA THR A 42 5.00 9.46 0.62
C THR A 42 4.10 8.25 0.70
N ILE A 43 3.44 8.10 1.84
CA ILE A 43 2.37 7.11 2.06
C ILE A 43 1.05 7.85 2.31
N GLN A 44 -0.02 7.36 1.69
CA GLN A 44 -1.38 7.80 1.93
C GLN A 44 -2.27 6.62 2.28
N VAL A 45 -3.18 6.82 3.22
CA VAL A 45 -4.32 5.93 3.43
C VAL A 45 -5.52 6.55 2.75
N LEU A 46 -6.16 5.78 1.88
CA LEU A 46 -7.34 6.19 1.12
C LEU A 46 -8.57 5.45 1.65
N GLU A 47 -9.66 6.17 1.82
CA GLU A 47 -11.00 5.63 2.07
C GLU A 47 -11.67 5.38 0.71
N GLU A 48 -12.07 4.14 0.45
CA GLU A 48 -12.78 3.72 -0.76
C GLU A 48 -14.30 3.94 -0.61
N ASP A 49 -15.03 3.93 -1.72
CA ASP A 49 -16.48 4.17 -1.74
C ASP A 49 -17.29 3.13 -0.93
N ASP A 50 -16.74 1.92 -0.75
CA ASP A 50 -17.36 0.85 0.05
C ASP A 50 -17.03 0.96 1.56
N GLY A 51 -16.30 2.00 1.97
CA GLY A 51 -15.84 2.21 3.34
C GLY A 51 -14.61 1.38 3.72
N SER A 52 -14.06 0.58 2.80
CA SER A 52 -12.77 -0.07 3.01
C SER A 52 -11.62 0.94 2.87
N TYR A 53 -10.44 0.54 3.34
CA TYR A 53 -9.24 1.36 3.22
C TYR A 53 -8.22 0.70 2.31
N SER A 54 -7.45 1.54 1.63
CA SER A 54 -6.27 1.14 0.87
C SER A 54 -5.08 2.02 1.26
N VAL A 55 -3.88 1.50 1.07
CA VAL A 55 -2.64 2.26 1.19
C VAL A 55 -2.11 2.54 -0.20
N LYS A 56 -1.67 3.77 -0.44
CA LYS A 56 -0.96 4.19 -1.65
C LYS A 56 0.42 4.71 -1.28
N PHE A 57 1.43 4.27 -2.01
CA PHE A 57 2.78 4.80 -1.98
C PHE A 57 3.03 5.67 -3.21
N MET A 58 3.75 6.76 -3.03
CA MET A 58 4.09 7.73 -4.08
C MET A 58 5.55 8.11 -3.99
N ASP A 59 6.23 8.10 -5.14
CA ASP A 59 7.68 8.37 -5.24
C ASP A 59 8.48 7.58 -4.20
N TYR A 60 8.07 6.33 -3.92
CA TYR A 60 8.67 5.52 -2.88
C TYR A 60 9.95 4.85 -3.38
N GLU A 61 10.98 4.88 -2.56
CA GLU A 61 12.25 4.21 -2.81
C GLU A 61 12.76 3.66 -1.48
N THR A 62 13.33 2.46 -1.49
CA THR A 62 13.97 1.89 -0.31
C THR A 62 15.19 1.07 -0.68
N SER A 63 16.18 1.01 0.21
CA SER A 63 17.27 0.05 0.05
C SER A 63 16.76 -1.40 0.13
N ASP A 64 17.48 -2.33 -0.46
CA ASP A 64 17.10 -3.75 -0.46
C ASP A 64 16.91 -4.35 0.95
N GLY A 65 15.80 -5.07 1.14
CA GLY A 65 15.56 -5.92 2.29
C GLY A 65 14.94 -7.26 1.88
N PRO A 66 15.37 -8.40 2.45
CA PRO A 66 14.86 -9.71 2.04
C PRO A 66 13.42 -9.99 2.51
N ASP A 67 12.91 -9.27 3.52
CA ASP A 67 11.63 -9.57 4.17
C ASP A 67 10.97 -8.28 4.75
N LEU A 68 10.64 -7.33 3.86
CA LEU A 68 10.08 -6.01 4.21
C LEU A 68 8.56 -6.02 4.37
N PHE A 69 8.07 -5.35 5.42
CA PHE A 69 6.65 -5.20 5.73
C PHE A 69 6.32 -3.77 6.13
N LEU A 70 5.05 -3.41 5.93
CA LEU A 70 4.45 -2.18 6.46
C LEU A 70 3.72 -2.49 7.76
N TYR A 71 4.03 -1.75 8.81
CA TYR A 71 3.27 -1.80 10.07
C TYR A 71 2.63 -0.44 10.36
N PHE A 72 1.38 -0.45 10.81
CA PHE A 72 0.73 0.73 11.37
C PHE A 72 0.75 0.65 12.90
N SER A 73 1.36 1.65 13.53
CA SER A 73 1.45 1.75 14.99
C SER A 73 0.49 2.80 15.54
N PRO A 74 -0.19 2.52 16.67
CA PRO A 74 -0.97 3.51 17.42
C PRO A 74 -0.11 4.43 18.28
N GLN A 75 1.18 4.12 18.43
CA GLN A 75 2.10 4.91 19.24
C GLN A 75 2.82 5.96 18.38
N GLU A 76 2.67 7.23 18.75
CA GLU A 76 3.50 8.30 18.23
C GLU A 76 4.98 8.04 18.57
N GLY A 77 5.88 8.25 17.61
CA GLY A 77 7.31 8.03 17.83
C GLY A 77 7.74 6.56 17.90
N ALA A 78 6.89 5.60 17.52
CA ALA A 78 7.28 4.19 17.50
C ALA A 78 8.49 3.94 16.57
N THR A 79 9.48 3.22 17.08
CA THR A 79 10.68 2.81 16.34
C THR A 79 10.81 1.29 16.20
N GLY A 80 9.76 0.55 16.57
CA GLY A 80 9.70 -0.90 16.47
C GLY A 80 8.27 -1.42 16.58
N ILE A 81 8.10 -2.73 16.39
CA ILE A 81 6.81 -3.40 16.43
C ILE A 81 6.41 -3.61 17.91
N GLY A 82 5.67 -2.65 18.47
CA GLY A 82 5.09 -2.72 19.81
C GLY A 82 3.69 -3.35 19.82
N GLY A 83 3.10 -3.47 21.02
CA GLY A 83 1.73 -3.97 21.17
C GLY A 83 0.71 -3.08 20.44
N GLY A 84 -0.21 -3.70 19.69
CA GLY A 84 -1.25 -3.00 18.94
C GLY A 84 -0.85 -2.55 17.53
N ALA A 85 0.37 -2.86 17.07
CA ALA A 85 0.74 -2.60 15.67
C ALA A 85 0.00 -3.56 14.72
N LEU A 86 -0.69 -3.00 13.73
CA LEU A 86 -1.31 -3.77 12.66
C LEU A 86 -0.28 -4.02 11.55
N MET A 87 -0.04 -5.30 11.25
CA MET A 87 0.84 -5.71 10.16
C MET A 87 0.06 -5.72 8.85
N VAL A 88 0.62 -5.07 7.84
CA VAL A 88 0.17 -5.17 6.46
C VAL A 88 1.31 -5.76 5.67
N GLU A 89 1.05 -6.92 5.09
CA GLU A 89 1.94 -7.46 4.08
C GLU A 89 1.88 -6.50 2.90
N LEU A 90 2.96 -5.73 2.74
CA LEU A 90 3.27 -5.23 1.42
C LEU A 90 3.38 -6.49 0.57
N ALA A 91 2.78 -6.47 -0.62
CA ALA A 91 3.21 -7.42 -1.63
C ALA A 91 4.39 -6.74 -2.34
N PRO A 92 5.64 -6.82 -1.82
CA PRO A 92 6.74 -6.37 -2.64
C PRO A 92 6.84 -7.36 -3.80
N ASP A 93 6.94 -6.82 -5.00
CA ASP A 93 7.52 -7.60 -6.07
C ASP A 93 8.92 -8.03 -5.60
N VAL A 94 9.10 -9.33 -5.38
CA VAL A 94 10.40 -9.86 -4.99
C VAL A 94 11.27 -9.97 -6.24
N ASN A 95 12.51 -9.51 -6.17
CA ASN A 95 13.45 -9.67 -7.26
C ASN A 95 13.92 -11.14 -7.39
N ALA A 96 14.72 -11.44 -8.41
CA ALA A 96 15.22 -12.80 -8.65
C ALA A 96 16.11 -13.35 -7.51
N ALA A 97 16.58 -12.51 -6.59
CA ALA A 97 17.33 -12.88 -5.40
C ALA A 97 16.44 -13.00 -4.14
N GLY A 98 15.11 -12.89 -4.29
CA GLY A 98 14.16 -12.97 -3.19
C GLY A 98 14.12 -11.72 -2.32
N GLN A 99 14.66 -10.59 -2.79
CA GLN A 99 14.64 -9.33 -2.05
C GLN A 99 13.37 -8.55 -2.41
N ALA A 100 12.70 -8.02 -1.39
CA ALA A 100 11.58 -7.11 -1.58
C ALA A 100 12.09 -5.83 -2.26
N LEU A 101 11.75 -5.64 -3.53
CA LEU A 101 11.93 -4.37 -4.22
C LEU A 101 10.56 -3.69 -4.24
N PHE A 102 10.48 -2.56 -3.55
CA PHE A 102 9.34 -1.68 -3.74
C PHE A 102 9.88 -0.31 -4.13
N GLU A 103 9.70 0.04 -5.41
CA GLU A 103 10.10 1.31 -6.00
C GLU A 103 8.95 1.87 -6.84
N GLY A 104 8.72 3.18 -6.74
CA GLY A 104 7.71 3.90 -7.50
C GLY A 104 6.37 4.02 -6.79
N GLU A 105 5.29 3.74 -7.51
CA GLU A 105 3.93 3.83 -6.98
C GLU A 105 3.32 2.42 -6.85
N ALA A 106 2.76 2.11 -5.68
CA ALA A 106 1.88 0.96 -5.52
C ALA A 106 0.70 1.30 -4.64
N MET A 107 -0.32 0.46 -4.77
CA MET A 107 -1.53 0.53 -3.98
C MET A 107 -1.90 -0.88 -3.52
N SER A 108 -2.35 -1.01 -2.28
CA SER A 108 -2.79 -2.29 -1.72
C SER A 108 -3.98 -2.08 -0.79
N LYS A 109 -4.91 -3.03 -0.76
CA LYS A 109 -6.03 -2.98 0.19
C LYS A 109 -5.54 -3.26 1.59
N LEU A 110 -6.09 -2.52 2.56
CA LEU A 110 -5.85 -2.75 3.97
C LEU A 110 -6.84 -3.82 4.50
N PRO A 111 -6.48 -4.52 5.60
CA PRO A 111 -7.39 -5.43 6.27
C PRO A 111 -8.72 -4.78 6.65
N ALA A 112 -9.80 -5.57 6.71
CA ALA A 112 -11.14 -5.07 7.01
C ALA A 112 -11.29 -4.50 8.43
N ASP A 113 -10.40 -4.86 9.35
CA ASP A 113 -10.30 -4.37 10.72
C ASP A 113 -9.32 -3.20 10.87
N PHE A 114 -8.81 -2.63 9.77
CA PHE A 114 -8.01 -1.41 9.80
C PHE A 114 -8.82 -0.24 10.37
N ASP A 115 -8.27 0.41 11.39
CA ASP A 115 -8.83 1.61 12.00
C ASP A 115 -7.87 2.80 11.78
N PRO A 116 -8.25 3.80 10.97
CA PRO A 116 -7.41 4.97 10.71
C PRO A 116 -7.13 5.79 11.98
N GLU A 117 -7.98 5.74 13.00
CA GLU A 117 -7.73 6.48 14.25
C GLU A 117 -6.55 5.88 15.03
N GLN A 118 -6.28 4.58 14.84
CA GLN A 118 -5.15 3.86 15.45
C GLN A 118 -3.89 3.87 14.58
N ALA A 119 -3.93 4.41 13.37
CA ALA A 119 -2.77 4.53 12.50
C ALA A 119 -2.04 5.87 12.71
N LYS A 120 -1.23 5.97 13.77
CA LYS A 120 -0.45 7.19 14.06
C LYS A 120 0.87 7.23 13.29
N ARG A 121 1.45 6.07 13.01
CA ARG A 121 2.75 5.97 12.35
C ARG A 121 2.83 4.73 11.47
N ALA A 122 3.35 4.88 10.26
CA ALA A 122 3.71 3.79 9.37
C ALA A 122 5.19 3.44 9.56
N LEU A 123 5.52 2.15 9.64
CA LEU A 123 6.89 1.64 9.80
C LEU A 123 7.20 0.67 8.65
N ILE A 124 8.34 0.87 8.00
CA ILE A 124 8.92 -0.12 7.08
C ILE A 124 9.90 -0.96 7.90
N TRP A 125 9.56 -2.22 8.13
CA TRP A 125 10.31 -3.11 9.00
C TRP A 125 10.79 -4.34 8.24
N CYS A 126 12.07 -4.67 8.37
CA CYS A 126 12.61 -5.94 7.90
C CYS A 126 12.47 -6.98 9.00
N ARG A 127 11.60 -7.96 8.80
CA ARG A 127 11.34 -9.00 9.81
C ARG A 127 12.54 -9.92 9.98
N GLU A 128 13.22 -10.29 8.90
CA GLU A 128 14.39 -11.18 8.94
C GLU A 128 15.53 -10.63 9.82
N PHE A 129 15.81 -9.33 9.71
CA PHE A 129 16.89 -8.69 10.47
C PHE A 129 16.42 -7.98 11.74
N ALA A 130 15.11 -7.89 11.96
CA ALA A 130 14.50 -7.15 13.06
C ALA A 130 15.00 -5.69 13.17
N VAL A 131 15.02 -4.98 12.03
CA VAL A 131 15.48 -3.58 11.93
C VAL A 131 14.43 -2.69 11.28
N LEU A 132 14.42 -1.42 11.69
CA LEU A 132 13.56 -0.39 11.13
C LEU A 132 14.26 0.26 9.94
N PHE A 133 13.68 0.13 8.76
CA PHE A 133 14.22 0.79 7.57
C PHE A 133 13.87 2.27 7.56
N GLY A 134 12.62 2.60 7.88
CA GLY A 134 12.15 3.97 7.93
C GLY A 134 10.72 4.04 8.44
N TYR A 135 10.23 5.26 8.61
CA TYR A 135 8.88 5.49 9.13
C TYR A 135 8.26 6.75 8.55
N ALA A 136 6.94 6.85 8.62
CA ALA A 136 6.20 8.06 8.32
C ALA A 136 5.20 8.34 9.44
N ASP A 137 5.25 9.55 10.01
CA ASP A 137 4.21 10.02 10.92
C ASP A 137 2.95 10.37 10.10
N LEU A 138 1.83 9.76 10.45
CA LEU A 138 0.59 9.87 9.71
C LEU A 138 -0.28 10.97 10.28
N LYS A 139 -0.75 11.86 9.41
CA LYS A 139 -1.59 13.00 9.78
C LYS A 139 -2.88 12.99 8.97
N PRO A 140 -4.00 13.41 9.57
CA PRO A 140 -5.23 13.63 8.82
C PRO A 140 -4.99 14.60 7.67
N VAL A 141 -5.43 14.22 6.47
CA VAL A 141 -5.42 15.14 5.33
C VAL A 141 -6.53 16.16 5.57
N GLU A 142 -6.15 17.42 5.83
CA GLU A 142 -7.14 18.49 5.96
C GLU A 142 -7.92 18.60 4.66
N ARG A 143 -9.24 18.38 4.72
CA ARG A 143 -10.10 18.63 3.58
C ARG A 143 -10.02 20.11 3.27
N ARG A 144 -9.31 20.48 2.20
CA ARG A 144 -9.41 21.80 1.62
C ARG A 144 -10.84 21.95 1.12
N SER A 145 -11.69 22.45 2.00
CA SER A 145 -13.05 22.87 1.73
C SER A 145 -12.98 23.83 0.55
N LEU A 146 -13.36 23.36 -0.63
CA LEU A 146 -13.74 24.22 -1.74
C LEU A 146 -15.00 25.00 -1.29
N ARG A 147 -14.80 26.04 -0.48
CA ARG A 147 -15.67 27.22 -0.45
C ARG A 147 -15.24 27.99 -1.70
N GLY A 148 -15.99 27.99 -2.79
CA GLY A 148 -17.40 28.38 -2.84
C GLY A 148 -17.41 29.88 -3.05
#